data_AF-A0A9D6W066-F1
#
_entry.id   AF-A0A9D6W066-F1
#
_cell.length_a   1.000
_cell.length_b   1.000
_cell.length_c   1.000
_cell.angle_alpha   90.00
_cell.angle_beta   90.00
_cell.angle_gamma   90.00
#
_symmetry.space_group_name_H-M   'P 1'
#
loop_
_entity.id
_entity.type
_entity.pdbx_description
1 polymer ?
#
loop_
_entity_poly.entity_id
_entity_poly.type
_entity_poly.pdbx_seq_one_letter_code
_entity_poly.pdbx_strand_id
1 'polypeptide(L)'
;MLRRLEALLAVADKSTSLIITGNGDVVEPEQGIIAIGSGGPFAQSAARALLENTELPARDIVERSLNIAADICIYTNRNLTIEELNAS
;
A
#
# COMPACT_ATOMS: atom_id res chain seq x y z
N MET A 1 22.88 -22.08 4.41
CA MET A 1 22.75 -20.65 4.06
C MET A 1 21.26 -20.30 4.12
N LEU A 2 20.83 -19.55 5.14
CA LEU A 2 19.41 -19.12 5.26
C LEU A 2 19.13 -18.08 4.18
N ARG A 3 17.99 -18.24 3.48
CA ARG A 3 17.53 -17.33 2.43
C ARG A 3 17.29 -15.96 3.07
N ARG A 4 17.97 -14.92 2.60
CA ARG A 4 17.75 -13.55 3.05
C ARG A 4 16.30 -13.19 2.73
N LEU A 5 15.53 -12.82 3.75
CA LEU A 5 14.12 -12.48 3.58
C LEU A 5 14.04 -11.05 3.04
N GLU A 6 13.78 -10.88 1.75
CA GLU A 6 13.51 -9.57 1.13
C GLU A 6 12.06 -9.10 1.39
N ALA A 7 11.44 -9.56 2.48
CA ALA A 7 10.08 -9.22 2.81
C ALA A 7 10.00 -7.81 3.41
N LEU A 8 8.97 -7.07 2.97
CA LEU A 8 8.52 -5.83 3.59
C LEU A 8 7.21 -6.14 4.33
N LEU A 9 7.09 -5.65 5.56
CA LEU A 9 5.87 -5.75 6.35
C LEU A 9 5.30 -4.35 6.58
N ALA A 10 4.07 -4.13 6.14
CA ALA A 10 3.32 -2.92 6.45
C ALA A 10 2.60 -3.09 7.79
N VAL A 11 2.71 -2.10 8.66
CA VAL A 11 2.01 -2.04 9.96
C VAL A 11 1.30 -0.69 10.02
N ALA A 12 0.03 -0.67 10.39
CA ALA A 12 -0.73 0.57 10.53
C ALA A 12 -1.68 0.52 11.72
N ASP A 13 -1.80 1.64 12.40
CA ASP A 13 -2.88 1.93 13.34
C ASP A 13 -3.59 3.24 12.97
N LYS A 14 -4.42 3.78 13.87
CA LYS A 14 -5.20 5.00 13.62
C LYS A 14 -4.35 6.27 13.53
N SER A 15 -3.11 6.23 14.01
CA SER A 15 -2.22 7.38 14.16
C SER A 15 -0.98 7.30 13.29
N THR A 16 -0.50 6.08 12.97
CA THR A 16 0.81 5.90 12.34
C THR A 16 0.79 4.68 11.42
N SER A 17 1.54 4.80 10.32
CA SER A 17 1.84 3.71 9.39
C SER A 17 3.36 3.52 9.33
N LEU A 18 3.83 2.27 9.33
CA LEU A 18 5.25 1.91 9.36
C LEU A 18 5.53 0.76 8.40
N ILE A 19 6.77 0.72 7.89
CA ILE A 19 7.31 -0.40 7.13
C ILE A 19 8.45 -1.02 7.93
N ILE A 20 8.40 -2.34 8.11
CA ILE A 20 9.48 -3.14 8.70
C ILE A 20 10.18 -3.94 7.60
N THR A 21 11.49 -3.80 7.48
CA THR A 21 12.29 -4.55 6.49
C THR A 21 12.74 -5.90 7.04
N GLY A 22 13.09 -6.84 6.17
CA GLY A 22 13.68 -8.13 6.57
C GLY A 22 15.04 -8.03 7.29
N ASN A 23 15.68 -6.85 7.31
CA ASN A 23 16.88 -6.60 8.10
C ASN A 23 16.57 -6.01 9.49
N GLY A 24 15.30 -5.69 9.78
CA GLY A 24 14.86 -5.11 11.05
C GLY A 24 14.79 -3.59 11.08
N ASP A 25 14.93 -2.91 9.93
CA ASP A 25 14.77 -1.45 9.86
C ASP A 25 13.28 -1.09 9.99
N VAL A 26 12.99 0.00 10.70
CA VAL A 26 11.64 0.55 10.86
C VAL A 26 11.61 1.93 10.20
N VAL A 27 10.73 2.09 9.22
CA VAL A 27 10.67 3.29 8.38
C VAL A 27 9.23 3.80 8.33
N GLU A 28 9.03 5.10 8.54
CA GLU A 28 7.75 5.76 8.32
C GLU A 28 7.65 6.16 6.83
N PRO A 29 6.56 5.80 6.14
CA PRO A 29 6.37 6.14 4.72
C PRO A 29 6.06 7.63 4.56
N GLU A 30 6.59 8.21 3.48
CA GLU A 30 6.19 9.55 3.10
C GLU A 30 4.71 9.58 2.70
N GLN A 31 4.01 10.66 3.07
CA GLN A 31 2.63 10.93 2.65
C GLN A 31 1.58 9.89 3.13
N GLY A 32 1.93 9.01 4.07
CA GLY A 32 0.99 8.04 4.66
C GLY A 32 0.53 6.92 3.71
N ILE A 33 1.20 6.72 2.57
CA ILE A 33 0.86 5.68 1.59
C ILE A 33 1.93 4.59 1.62
N ILE A 34 1.52 3.35 1.85
CA ILE A 34 2.37 2.17 1.74
C ILE A 34 1.85 1.29 0.61
N ALA A 35 2.73 0.92 -0.33
CA ALA A 35 2.44 -0.10 -1.32
C ALA A 35 3.63 -1.08 -1.42
N ILE A 36 3.34 -2.37 -1.34
CA ILE A 36 4.34 -3.45 -1.44
C ILE A 36 3.89 -4.47 -2.49
N GLY A 37 4.84 -5.24 -3.02
CA GLY A 37 4.58 -6.28 -4.02
C GLY A 37 4.73 -5.80 -5.47
N SER A 38 4.40 -6.68 -6.42
CA SER A 38 4.67 -6.51 -7.85
C SER A 38 3.92 -5.33 -8.49
N GLY A 39 2.70 -5.02 -8.02
CA GLY A 39 1.91 -3.86 -8.43
C GLY A 39 2.17 -2.59 -7.63
N GLY A 40 3.06 -2.65 -6.63
CA GLY A 40 3.26 -1.61 -5.62
C GLY A 40 3.48 -0.21 -6.20
N PRO A 41 4.47 0.01 -7.10
CA PRO A 41 4.73 1.34 -7.66
C PRO A 41 3.55 1.94 -8.42
N PHE A 42 2.76 1.13 -9.12
CA PHE A 42 1.58 1.60 -9.86
C PHE A 42 0.45 1.98 -8.91
N ALA A 43 0.19 1.13 -7.90
CA ALA A 43 -0.81 1.41 -6.87
C ALA A 43 -0.43 2.67 -6.07
N GLN A 44 0.83 2.82 -5.68
CA GLN A 44 1.31 4.00 -4.94
C GLN A 44 1.17 5.27 -5.76
N SER A 45 1.55 5.24 -7.04
CA SER A 45 1.41 6.40 -7.92
C SER A 45 -0.05 6.82 -8.11
N ALA A 46 -0.95 5.85 -8.31
CA ALA A 46 -2.39 6.10 -8.40
C ALA A 46 -2.97 6.64 -7.09
N ALA A 47 -2.61 6.02 -5.96
CA ALA A 47 -3.10 6.41 -4.63
C ALA A 47 -2.68 7.82 -4.30
N ARG A 48 -1.43 8.18 -4.57
CA ARG A 48 -0.90 9.53 -4.36
C ARG A 48 -1.67 10.56 -5.19
N ALA A 49 -1.86 10.29 -6.49
CA ALA A 49 -2.61 11.19 -7.36
C ALA A 49 -4.04 11.40 -6.88
N LEU A 50 -4.72 10.34 -6.44
CA LEU A 50 -6.08 10.42 -5.90
C LEU A 50 -6.12 11.18 -4.57
N LEU A 51 -5.19 10.92 -3.66
CA LEU A 51 -5.10 11.59 -2.36
C LEU A 51 -4.86 13.10 -2.50
N GLU A 52 -4.00 13.50 -3.44
CA GLU A 52 -3.65 14.91 -3.65
C GLU A 52 -4.74 15.70 -4.40
N ASN A 53 -5.66 15.03 -5.11
CA ASN A 53 -6.57 15.71 -6.06
C ASN A 53 -8.05 15.38 -5.86
N THR A 54 -8.42 14.63 -4.82
CA THR A 54 -9.81 14.24 -4.55
C THR A 54 -10.13 14.27 -3.06
N GLU A 55 -11.41 14.24 -2.72
CA GLU A 55 -11.92 14.08 -1.36
C GLU A 55 -12.44 12.64 -1.11
N LEU A 56 -11.89 11.67 -1.83
CA LEU A 56 -12.32 10.27 -1.71
C LEU A 56 -11.92 9.71 -0.33
N PRO A 57 -12.76 8.85 0.28
CA PRO A 57 -12.38 8.15 1.49
C PRO A 57 -11.23 7.17 1.20
N ALA A 58 -10.44 6.85 2.24
CA ALA A 58 -9.26 5.99 2.12
C ALA A 58 -9.57 4.65 1.43
N ARG A 59 -10.72 4.04 1.74
CA ARG A 59 -11.21 2.81 1.11
C ARG A 59 -11.33 2.89 -0.41
N ASP A 60 -11.85 4.00 -0.90
CA ASP A 60 -12.08 4.24 -2.33
C ASP A 60 -10.76 4.54 -3.04
N ILE A 61 -9.86 5.29 -2.39
CA ILE A 61 -8.51 5.53 -2.89
C ILE A 61 -7.78 4.19 -3.08
N VAL A 62 -7.78 3.33 -2.06
CA VAL A 62 -7.13 2.01 -2.11
C VAL A 62 -7.71 1.16 -3.24
N GLU A 63 -9.03 1.03 -3.35
CA GLU A 63 -9.66 0.20 -4.37
C GLU A 63 -9.37 0.69 -5.80
N ARG A 64 -9.50 1.99 -6.05
CA ARG A 64 -9.22 2.56 -7.37
C ARG A 64 -7.75 2.37 -7.75
N SER A 65 -6.85 2.55 -6.79
CA SER A 65 -5.41 2.39 -7.00
C SER A 65 -5.02 0.94 -7.30
N LEU A 66 -5.62 -0.02 -6.60
CA LEU A 66 -5.40 -1.44 -6.85
C LEU A 66 -5.97 -1.87 -8.21
N ASN A 67 -7.13 -1.33 -8.62
CA ASN A 67 -7.68 -1.58 -9.95
C ASN A 67 -6.77 -1.02 -11.06
N ILE A 68 -6.24 0.19 -10.90
CA ILE A 68 -5.26 0.77 -11.84
C ILE A 68 -3.99 -0.10 -11.89
N ALA A 69 -3.51 -0.57 -10.74
CA ALA A 69 -2.36 -1.47 -10.71
C ALA A 69 -2.64 -2.80 -11.42
N ALA A 70 -3.86 -3.36 -11.31
CA ALA A 70 -4.28 -4.57 -12.02
C ALA A 70 -4.39 -4.37 -13.55
N ASP A 71 -4.65 -3.14 -14.01
CA ASP A 71 -4.69 -2.82 -15.44
C ASP A 71 -3.30 -2.71 -16.07
N ILE A 72 -2.27 -2.43 -15.27
CA ILE A 72 -0.91 -2.16 -15.74
C ILE A 72 0.05 -3.33 -15.45
N CYS A 73 -0.04 -3.92 -14.25
CA CYS A 73 0.88 -4.95 -13.80
C CYS A 73 0.32 -6.35 -14.08
N ILE A 74 0.98 -7.11 -14.96
CA ILE A 74 0.61 -8.50 -15.30
C ILE A 74 0.55 -9.46 -14.11
N TYR A 75 1.16 -9.10 -12.98
CA TYR A 75 1.20 -9.90 -11.75
C TYR A 75 0.17 -9.44 -10.71
N THR A 76 -0.67 -8.46 -11.03
CA THR A 76 -1.73 -7.94 -10.16
C THR A 76 -3.08 -8.19 -10.82
N ASN A 77 -4.05 -8.69 -10.07
CA ASN A 77 -5.40 -8.97 -10.58
C ASN A 77 -6.45 -8.15 -9.81
N ARG A 78 -7.72 -8.32 -10.18
CA ARG A 78 -8.86 -7.58 -9.60
C ARG A 78 -9.55 -8.32 -8.44
N ASN A 79 -8.92 -9.37 -7.90
CA ASN A 79 -9.46 -10.08 -6.74
C ASN A 79 -8.96 -9.38 -5.48
N LEU A 80 -9.73 -8.40 -5.01
CA LEU A 80 -9.32 -7.52 -3.92
C LEU A 80 -9.90 -8.00 -2.58
N THR A 81 -9.09 -7.93 -1.53
CA THR A 81 -9.54 -7.96 -0.13
C THR A 81 -9.09 -6.64 0.48
N ILE A 82 -10.02 -5.90 1.06
CA ILE A 82 -9.74 -4.56 1.59
C ILE A 82 -10.27 -4.47 3.01
N GLU A 83 -9.35 -4.23 3.93
CA GLU A 83 -9.58 -4.14 5.36
C GLU A 83 -9.43 -2.69 5.80
N GLU A 84 -10.23 -2.27 6.78
CA GLU A 84 -10.26 -0.90 7.28
C GLU A 84 -10.23 -0.86 8.81
N LEU A 85 -9.55 0.15 9.36
CA LEU A 85 -9.65 0.48 10.78
C LEU A 85 -10.77 1.49 10.97
N ASN A 86 -11.77 1.15 11.78
CA ASN A 86 -12.85 2.09 12.10
C ASN A 86 -12.31 3.34 12.81
N ALA A 87 -12.64 4.52 12.28
CA ALA A 87 -12.53 5.76 13.05
C ALA A 87 -13.49 5.65 14.25
N SER A 88 -12.98 5.91 15.46
CA SER A 88 -13.81 5.99 16.68
C SER A 88 -14.22 7.43 16.93
#